data_AF-A0A0Q9ZK73-F1
#
_entry.id   AF-A0A0Q9ZK73-F1
#
_cell.length_a   1.000
_cell.length_b   1.000
_cell.length_c   1.000
_cell.angle_alpha   90.00
_cell.angle_beta   90.00
_cell.angle_gamma   90.00
#
_symmetry.space_group_name_H-M   'P 1'
#
loop_
_entity.id
_entity.type
_entity.pdbx_description
1 polymer ?
#
loop_
_entity_poly.entity_id
_entity_poly.type
_entity_poly.pdbx_seq_one_letter_code
_entity_poly.pdbx_strand_id
1 'polypeptide(L)'
;MQTEALFEDIADRIGLELEQAKHSIYIAVAWFTNRTLFNTLVEKARKGVTVQLMLSNDHINQQSYVDYSLLNIGHSAAYLIGDGKQGLMHNKFCIIDNDTVINGSYNWSYKAEKNHENILITKGDSVLAEQFIKQFKKIRNTYFDHQDSTPELPLDKIIKRLEIIKNYVILEGVEDITRENTKLKTYAFQQDIADITQALQQHSFETAITLIDQFIKNHHALVIYNDIDVSALKLEIRQLEHQLNAYDNEKIELEQLLSEFHHKHTSELGSFIKQLLYLRKISTKDNPQEYAEAVQDEQDYNKHIKTELEKTIYELNNDERTDLKKAYRQASQICHPDRVNEEMKGIAEELFIQLNEAYRKNDLAEVKRILSELKQGMFKPRSETVSKADQLKVIIQILKHKIEKVEQELFAIKDSDDYQKISAINNWNAYFEEIKSQLIEEIDYLESSNV
;
A
#
# COMPACT_ATOMS: atom_id res chain seq x y z
N MET A 1 -25.82 10.59 19.54
CA MET A 1 -25.14 11.53 18.63
C MET A 1 -26.03 12.75 18.38
N GLN A 2 -25.60 13.91 18.87
CA GLN A 2 -26.22 15.21 18.61
C GLN A 2 -25.11 16.16 18.16
N THR A 3 -25.30 16.82 17.02
CA THR A 3 -24.33 17.78 16.47
C THR A 3 -24.95 19.16 16.37
N GLU A 4 -24.23 20.16 16.84
CA GLU A 4 -24.63 21.56 16.85
C GLU A 4 -23.52 22.42 16.23
N ALA A 5 -23.88 23.39 15.38
CA ALA A 5 -22.95 24.40 14.87
C ALA A 5 -23.17 25.72 15.62
N LEU A 6 -22.07 26.34 16.06
CA LEU A 6 -22.10 27.65 16.70
C LEU A 6 -21.22 28.66 15.96
N PHE A 7 -21.74 29.89 15.89
CA PHE A 7 -21.14 31.02 15.18
C PHE A 7 -21.00 32.26 16.09
N GLU A 8 -21.67 32.28 17.25
CA GLU A 8 -21.67 33.37 18.22
C GLU A 8 -21.50 32.80 19.64
N ASP A 9 -21.08 33.63 20.59
CA ASP A 9 -20.85 33.28 22.01
C ASP A 9 -20.03 32.00 22.22
N ILE A 10 -19.08 31.76 21.31
CA ILE A 10 -18.31 30.52 21.21
C ILE A 10 -17.52 30.25 22.50
N ALA A 11 -16.88 31.28 23.08
CA ALA A 11 -16.09 31.14 24.30
C ALA A 11 -16.95 30.68 25.49
N ASP A 12 -18.10 31.31 25.70
CA ASP A 12 -19.01 31.00 26.80
C ASP A 12 -19.57 29.58 26.64
N ARG A 13 -19.94 29.22 25.41
CA ARG A 13 -20.41 27.87 25.10
C ARG A 13 -19.36 26.80 25.37
N ILE A 14 -18.08 27.05 25.02
CA ILE A 14 -16.96 26.14 25.33
C ILE A 14 -16.80 26.03 26.85
N GLY A 15 -16.85 27.16 27.58
CA GLY A 15 -16.77 27.18 29.04
C GLY A 15 -17.79 26.26 29.70
N LEU A 16 -19.04 26.31 29.26
CA LEU A 16 -20.12 25.45 29.77
C LEU A 16 -19.87 23.96 29.53
N GLU A 17 -19.24 23.57 28.43
CA GLU A 17 -18.87 22.16 28.19
C GLU A 17 -17.73 21.72 29.09
N LEU A 18 -16.70 22.56 29.24
CA LEU A 18 -15.57 22.26 30.12
C LEU A 18 -16.03 22.10 31.58
N GLU A 19 -16.99 22.90 32.02
CA GLU A 19 -17.61 22.79 33.35
C GLU A 19 -18.35 21.47 33.58
N GLN A 20 -18.79 20.79 32.52
CA GLN A 20 -19.47 19.49 32.62
C GLN A 20 -18.51 18.30 32.66
N ALA A 21 -17.24 18.49 32.27
CA ALA A 21 -16.24 17.42 32.21
C ALA A 21 -16.01 16.73 33.57
N LYS A 22 -15.95 15.40 33.58
CA LYS A 22 -15.82 14.56 34.78
C LYS A 22 -14.54 13.74 34.84
N HIS A 23 -13.97 13.35 33.70
CA HIS A 23 -12.88 12.39 33.62
C HIS A 23 -11.66 12.92 32.87
N SER A 24 -11.86 13.44 31.65
CA SER A 24 -10.74 13.86 30.80
C SER A 24 -11.10 14.99 29.84
N ILE A 25 -10.08 15.80 29.53
CA ILE A 25 -10.15 16.90 28.57
C ILE A 25 -8.86 16.86 27.74
N TYR A 26 -8.97 16.66 26.43
CA TYR A 26 -7.86 16.77 25.48
C TYR A 26 -8.08 17.99 24.60
N ILE A 27 -7.12 18.90 24.50
CA ILE A 27 -7.26 20.14 23.73
C ILE A 27 -6.06 20.32 22.83
N ALA A 28 -6.27 20.47 21.53
CA ALA A 28 -5.25 20.93 20.59
C ALA A 28 -5.72 22.21 19.91
N VAL A 29 -5.15 23.35 20.31
CA VAL A 29 -5.50 24.67 19.75
C VAL A 29 -4.23 25.44 19.41
N ALA A 30 -4.17 26.07 18.24
CA ALA A 30 -2.97 26.82 17.84
C ALA A 30 -2.63 27.92 18.85
N TRP A 31 -3.62 28.77 19.17
CA TRP A 31 -3.45 29.89 20.09
C TRP A 31 -4.45 29.83 21.24
N PHE A 32 -3.95 30.05 22.46
CA PHE A 32 -4.77 30.05 23.66
C PHE A 32 -4.35 31.19 24.60
N THR A 33 -5.10 32.28 24.59
CA THR A 33 -4.83 33.46 25.45
C THR A 33 -6.00 33.84 26.36
N ASN A 34 -7.17 33.20 26.22
CA ASN A 34 -8.33 33.46 27.06
C ASN A 34 -8.11 32.91 28.49
N ARG A 35 -8.02 33.80 29.49
CA ARG A 35 -7.68 33.40 30.87
C ARG A 35 -8.84 32.71 31.58
N THR A 36 -10.08 33.07 31.26
CA THR A 36 -11.27 32.47 31.86
C THR A 36 -11.33 30.99 31.55
N LEU A 37 -11.23 30.61 30.27
CA LEU A 37 -11.21 29.20 29.86
C LEU A 37 -10.03 28.44 30.46
N PHE A 38 -8.84 29.05 30.49
CA PHE A 38 -7.66 28.40 31.07
C PHE A 38 -7.82 28.15 32.58
N ASN A 39 -8.38 29.11 33.32
CA ASN A 39 -8.64 28.94 34.74
C ASN A 39 -9.64 27.80 35.00
N THR A 40 -10.68 27.66 34.18
CA THR A 40 -11.61 26.52 34.24
C THR A 40 -10.89 25.18 34.09
N LEU A 41 -9.91 25.08 33.16
CA LEU A 41 -9.10 23.87 33.00
C LEU A 41 -8.25 23.56 34.22
N VAL A 42 -7.60 24.57 34.81
CA VAL A 42 -6.79 24.40 36.03
C VAL A 42 -7.67 23.95 37.20
N GLU A 43 -8.87 24.52 37.35
CA GLU A 43 -9.83 24.07 38.36
C GLU A 43 -10.29 22.64 38.16
N LYS A 44 -10.51 22.22 36.90
CA LYS A 44 -10.85 20.84 36.57
C LYS A 44 -9.72 19.88 36.89
N ALA A 45 -8.48 20.24 36.54
CA ALA A 45 -7.29 19.48 36.89
C ALA A 45 -7.15 19.31 38.41
N ARG A 46 -7.37 20.37 39.19
CA ARG A 46 -7.38 20.32 40.67
C ARG A 46 -8.47 19.41 41.24
N LYS A 47 -9.60 19.28 40.54
CA LYS A 47 -10.70 18.37 40.90
C LYS A 47 -10.47 16.92 40.43
N GLY A 48 -9.31 16.62 39.85
CA GLY A 48 -8.92 15.26 39.45
C GLY A 48 -9.27 14.90 38.00
N VAL A 49 -9.82 15.82 37.21
CA VAL A 49 -10.04 15.62 35.78
C VAL A 49 -8.69 15.67 35.07
N THR A 50 -8.41 14.72 34.18
CA THR A 50 -7.14 14.72 33.43
C THR A 50 -7.21 15.72 32.28
N VAL A 51 -6.39 16.77 32.31
CA VAL A 51 -6.36 17.80 31.26
C VAL A 51 -5.05 17.77 30.49
N GLN A 52 -5.13 17.48 29.19
CA GLN A 52 -4.00 17.39 28.29
C GLN A 52 -4.12 18.49 27.23
N LEU A 53 -3.30 19.53 27.36
CA LEU A 53 -3.36 20.73 26.52
C LEU A 53 -2.17 20.79 25.56
N MET A 54 -2.45 20.98 24.29
CA MET A 54 -1.46 21.10 23.21
C MET A 54 -1.63 22.45 22.51
N LEU A 55 -0.52 23.17 22.37
CA LEU A 55 -0.46 24.53 21.85
C LEU A 55 0.67 24.69 20.84
N SER A 56 0.59 25.68 19.97
CA SER A 56 1.72 26.08 19.13
C SER A 56 2.83 26.71 19.98
N ASN A 57 4.08 26.31 19.77
CA ASN A 57 5.25 26.94 20.38
C ASN A 57 5.64 28.22 19.62
N ASP A 58 4.84 29.27 19.71
CA ASP A 58 5.07 30.55 19.02
C ASP A 58 5.03 31.76 19.96
N HIS A 59 5.36 32.93 19.41
CA HIS A 59 5.40 34.19 20.15
C HIS A 59 4.04 34.61 20.74
N ILE A 60 2.93 34.20 20.13
CA ILE A 60 1.58 34.57 20.62
C ILE A 60 1.31 33.86 21.94
N ASN A 61 1.60 32.56 22.03
CA ASN A 61 1.44 31.83 23.28
C ASN A 61 2.54 32.17 24.29
N GLN A 62 3.79 32.35 23.87
CA GLN A 62 4.90 32.68 24.78
C GLN A 62 4.76 34.07 25.45
N GLN A 63 4.14 35.04 24.77
CA GLN A 63 3.91 36.39 25.30
C GLN A 63 2.50 36.55 25.93
N SER A 64 1.74 35.46 26.03
CA SER A 64 0.43 35.46 26.67
C SER A 64 0.54 35.69 28.19
N TYR A 65 -0.51 36.29 28.79
CA TYR A 65 -0.66 36.38 30.25
C TYR A 65 -1.12 35.06 30.91
N VAL A 66 -1.21 33.99 30.13
CA VAL A 66 -1.55 32.65 30.60
C VAL A 66 -0.25 31.92 30.95
N ASP A 67 -0.10 31.53 32.21
CA ASP A 67 0.97 30.65 32.64
C ASP A 67 0.53 29.19 32.47
N TYR A 68 0.88 28.58 31.34
CA TYR A 68 0.49 27.20 31.02
C TYR A 68 1.06 26.17 32.00
N SER A 69 2.14 26.50 32.72
CA SER A 69 2.74 25.59 33.69
C SER A 69 1.82 25.28 34.88
N LEU A 70 0.86 26.17 35.16
CA LEU A 70 -0.16 25.98 36.20
C LEU A 70 -1.08 24.78 35.93
N LEU A 71 -1.09 24.25 34.70
CA LEU A 71 -1.87 23.06 34.35
C LEU A 71 -1.13 21.75 34.65
N ASN A 72 0.16 21.80 35.00
CA ASN A 72 0.97 20.61 35.32
C ASN A 72 0.63 20.06 36.72
N ILE A 73 -0.59 19.54 36.86
CA ILE A 73 -1.18 19.03 38.10
C ILE A 73 -1.59 17.57 37.90
N GLY A 74 -1.01 16.66 38.68
CA GLY A 74 -1.32 15.22 38.59
C GLY A 74 -0.99 14.66 37.20
N HIS A 75 -2.00 14.10 36.53
CA HIS A 75 -1.89 13.59 35.16
C HIS A 75 -2.16 14.65 34.08
N SER A 76 -2.31 15.92 34.47
CA SER A 76 -2.56 17.03 33.54
C SER A 76 -1.24 17.69 33.12
N ALA A 77 -1.19 18.14 31.86
CA ALA A 77 0.01 18.77 31.31
C ALA A 77 -0.31 19.70 30.14
N ALA A 78 0.54 20.71 29.96
CA ALA A 78 0.54 21.58 28.77
C ALA A 78 1.79 21.33 27.91
N TYR A 79 1.59 21.20 26.60
CA TYR A 79 2.62 20.88 25.60
C TYR A 79 2.72 22.00 24.56
N LEU A 80 3.90 22.62 24.45
CA LEU A 80 4.23 23.56 23.38
C LEU A 80 4.84 22.81 22.19
N ILE A 81 4.14 22.74 21.07
CA ILE A 81 4.49 21.95 19.89
C ILE A 81 5.21 22.81 18.85
N GLY A 82 6.32 22.28 18.33
CA GLY A 82 7.12 22.93 17.30
C GLY A 82 8.37 23.62 17.84
N ASP A 83 9.23 24.07 16.92
CA ASP A 83 10.50 24.73 17.20
C ASP A 83 10.38 26.27 17.24
N GLY A 84 9.18 26.79 17.03
CA GLY A 84 8.88 28.22 16.92
C GLY A 84 9.43 28.92 15.67
N LYS A 85 9.93 28.16 14.70
CA LYS A 85 10.54 28.67 13.46
C LYS A 85 9.87 28.12 12.20
N GLN A 86 9.47 26.84 12.17
CA GLN A 86 8.86 26.19 11.02
C GLN A 86 7.75 25.20 11.43
N GLY A 87 6.62 25.26 10.73
CA GLY A 87 5.47 24.36 10.96
C GLY A 87 4.62 24.76 12.17
N LEU A 88 3.36 25.12 11.92
CA LEU A 88 2.42 25.56 12.95
C LEU A 88 1.48 24.42 13.34
N MET A 89 1.39 24.09 14.63
CA MET A 89 0.32 23.22 15.13
C MET A 89 -1.01 23.98 15.04
N HIS A 90 -1.70 23.85 13.90
CA HIS A 90 -2.86 24.69 13.55
C HIS A 90 -4.21 24.03 13.86
N ASN A 91 -4.24 22.92 14.59
CA ASN A 91 -5.51 22.32 15.01
C ASN A 91 -6.28 23.26 15.94
N LYS A 92 -7.60 23.13 15.96
CA LYS A 92 -8.49 23.67 16.99
C LYS A 92 -9.58 22.64 17.29
N PHE A 93 -9.28 21.74 18.21
CA PHE A 93 -10.24 20.78 18.70
C PHE A 93 -10.11 20.57 20.21
N CYS A 94 -11.20 20.12 20.82
CA CYS A 94 -11.28 19.70 22.20
C CYS A 94 -12.13 18.43 22.30
N ILE A 95 -11.70 17.48 23.11
CA ILE A 95 -12.42 16.25 23.41
C ILE A 95 -12.65 16.19 24.90
N ILE A 96 -13.90 15.96 25.30
CA ILE A 96 -14.33 15.89 26.69
C ILE A 96 -14.88 14.47 26.93
N ASP A 97 -14.36 13.83 27.97
CA ASP A 97 -14.80 12.54 28.50
C ASP A 97 -14.93 11.41 27.46
N ASN A 98 -14.08 11.42 26.43
CA ASN A 98 -14.11 10.47 25.31
C ASN A 98 -15.50 10.36 24.63
N ASP A 99 -16.28 11.44 24.63
CA ASP A 99 -17.66 11.45 24.14
C ASP A 99 -18.01 12.70 23.33
N THR A 100 -17.60 13.87 23.83
CA THR A 100 -17.92 15.16 23.22
C THR A 100 -16.72 15.69 22.47
N VAL A 101 -16.92 16.02 21.19
CA VAL A 101 -15.91 16.61 20.30
C VAL A 101 -16.34 18.03 19.93
N ILE A 102 -15.46 18.98 20.20
CA ILE A 102 -15.57 20.37 19.76
C ILE A 102 -14.48 20.60 18.72
N ASN A 103 -14.81 21.01 17.50
CA ASN A 103 -13.82 21.31 16.47
C ASN A 103 -14.26 22.48 15.59
N GLY A 104 -13.31 23.26 15.06
CA GLY A 104 -13.66 24.39 14.19
C GLY A 104 -12.47 25.26 13.82
N SER A 105 -12.77 26.51 13.47
CA SER A 105 -11.77 27.53 13.15
C SER A 105 -11.29 28.31 14.39
N TYR A 106 -12.13 28.35 15.44
CA TYR A 106 -11.96 29.18 16.63
C TYR A 106 -10.73 28.82 17.48
N ASN A 107 -9.75 29.73 17.54
CA ASN A 107 -8.67 29.67 18.53
C ASN A 107 -9.16 30.19 19.90
N TRP A 108 -8.62 29.68 21.00
CA TRP A 108 -9.08 30.04 22.36
C TRP A 108 -8.43 31.34 22.85
N SER A 109 -8.58 32.40 22.06
CA SER A 109 -7.91 33.70 22.24
C SER A 109 -8.92 34.84 22.19
N TYR A 110 -8.66 35.92 22.92
CA TYR A 110 -9.52 37.12 22.90
C TYR A 110 -9.62 37.76 21.51
N LYS A 111 -8.67 37.50 20.60
CA LYS A 111 -8.73 37.98 19.23
C LYS A 111 -9.79 37.23 18.41
N ALA A 112 -9.94 35.92 18.64
CA ALA A 112 -10.91 35.09 17.94
C ALA A 112 -12.36 35.49 18.26
N GLU A 113 -12.62 36.01 19.47
CA GLU A 113 -13.93 36.54 19.88
C GLU A 113 -14.43 37.69 19.00
N LYS A 114 -13.53 38.37 18.28
CA LYS A 114 -13.87 39.49 17.38
C LYS A 114 -13.86 39.09 15.90
N ASN A 115 -13.50 37.85 15.59
CA ASN A 115 -13.42 37.34 14.23
C ASN A 115 -14.71 36.58 13.86
N HIS A 116 -14.93 36.38 12.56
CA HIS A 116 -15.94 35.44 12.07
C HIS A 116 -15.37 34.02 12.14
N GLU A 117 -15.70 33.32 13.21
CA GLU A 117 -15.22 31.96 13.50
C GLU A 117 -16.42 31.05 13.72
N ASN A 118 -16.21 29.73 13.64
CA ASN A 118 -17.24 28.76 13.96
C ASN A 118 -16.66 27.54 14.67
N ILE A 119 -17.53 26.86 15.41
CA ILE A 119 -17.26 25.53 15.97
C ILE A 119 -18.44 24.59 15.69
N LEU A 120 -18.13 23.31 15.65
CA LEU A 120 -19.07 22.20 15.72
C LEU A 120 -18.88 21.51 17.06
N ILE A 121 -19.98 21.19 17.73
CA ILE A 121 -20.01 20.40 18.95
C ILE A 121 -20.81 19.13 18.66
N THR A 122 -20.15 17.98 18.70
CA THR A 122 -20.76 16.66 18.54
C THR A 122 -20.70 15.94 19.89
N LYS A 123 -21.86 15.58 20.44
CA LYS A 123 -22.01 14.84 21.70
C LYS A 123 -22.50 13.42 21.46
N GLY A 124 -22.14 12.48 22.35
CA GLY A 124 -22.60 11.10 22.23
C GLY A 124 -21.94 10.36 21.07
N ASP A 125 -20.70 10.70 20.72
CA ASP A 125 -19.92 10.11 19.64
C ASP A 125 -18.51 9.75 20.11
N SER A 126 -18.42 8.68 20.90
CA SER A 126 -17.16 8.18 21.43
C SER A 126 -16.20 7.69 20.33
N VAL A 127 -16.73 7.30 19.18
CA VAL A 127 -15.95 6.87 18.02
C VAL A 127 -15.15 8.03 17.45
N LEU A 128 -15.82 9.15 17.18
CA LEU A 128 -15.17 10.36 16.71
C LEU A 128 -14.20 10.91 17.77
N ALA A 129 -14.60 10.89 19.05
CA ALA A 129 -13.74 11.30 20.15
C ALA A 129 -12.43 10.51 20.21
N GLU A 130 -12.49 9.18 20.08
CA GLU A 130 -11.31 8.33 20.09
C GLU A 130 -10.37 8.61 18.90
N GLN A 131 -10.92 8.88 17.71
CA GLN A 131 -10.12 9.25 16.54
C GLN A 131 -9.31 10.53 16.78
N PHE A 132 -9.94 11.58 17.33
CA PHE A 132 -9.24 12.81 17.67
C PHE A 132 -8.22 12.62 18.80
N ILE A 133 -8.54 11.81 19.82
CA ILE A 133 -7.59 11.49 20.90
C ILE A 133 -6.38 10.73 20.34
N LYS A 134 -6.57 9.78 19.42
CA LYS A 134 -5.46 9.08 18.73
C LYS A 134 -4.57 10.07 17.99
N GLN A 135 -5.17 11.01 17.25
CA GLN A 135 -4.41 12.04 16.54
C GLN A 135 -3.66 12.97 17.52
N PHE A 136 -4.29 13.38 18.62
CA PHE A 136 -3.64 14.14 19.69
C PHE A 136 -2.39 13.42 20.22
N LYS A 137 -2.55 12.14 20.60
CA LYS A 137 -1.45 11.32 21.12
C LYS A 137 -0.33 11.14 20.09
N LYS A 138 -0.67 10.91 18.83
CA LYS A 138 0.30 10.81 17.72
C LYS A 138 1.14 12.08 17.58
N ILE A 139 0.51 13.26 17.58
CA ILE A 139 1.22 14.53 17.50
C ILE A 139 2.11 14.70 18.74
N ARG A 140 1.56 14.54 19.95
CA ARG A 140 2.33 14.70 21.20
C ARG A 140 3.56 13.79 21.21
N ASN A 141 3.40 12.52 20.86
CA ASN A 141 4.48 11.52 20.84
C ASN A 141 5.53 11.77 19.75
N THR A 142 5.23 12.63 18.76
CA THR A 142 6.22 13.07 17.76
C THR A 142 7.21 14.09 18.34
N TYR A 143 6.78 14.89 19.32
CA TYR A 143 7.58 15.99 19.89
C TYR A 143 8.08 15.71 21.32
N PHE A 144 7.40 14.85 22.06
CA PHE A 144 7.71 14.53 23.44
C PHE A 144 7.80 13.02 23.61
N ASP A 145 8.94 12.55 24.11
CA ASP A 145 9.16 11.15 24.50
C ASP A 145 8.35 10.85 25.77
N HIS A 146 7.04 10.65 25.59
CA HIS A 146 6.22 10.02 26.60
C HIS A 146 5.94 8.58 26.17
N GLN A 147 6.44 7.64 26.98
CA GLN A 147 5.91 6.29 27.04
C GLN A 147 4.50 6.36 27.61
N ASP A 148 3.53 6.79 26.80
CA ASP A 148 2.18 6.27 26.97
C ASP A 148 2.29 4.78 26.68
N SER A 149 2.58 4.00 27.73
CA SER A 149 2.18 2.61 27.80
C SER A 149 0.65 2.56 27.91
N THR A 150 -0.07 3.23 27.00
CA THR A 150 -1.45 2.87 26.73
C THR A 150 -1.38 1.51 26.08
N PRO A 151 -1.76 0.43 26.80
CA PRO A 151 -1.79 -0.89 26.20
C PRO A 151 -2.73 -0.76 25.00
N GLU A 152 -2.24 -1.13 23.82
CA GLU A 152 -3.08 -1.24 22.64
C GLU A 152 -4.33 -2.02 23.05
N LEU A 153 -5.52 -1.43 22.94
CA LEU A 153 -6.77 -2.11 23.24
C LEU A 153 -7.11 -2.94 22.00
N PRO A 154 -6.96 -4.27 22.03
CA PRO A 154 -7.35 -5.09 20.90
C PRO A 154 -8.88 -5.21 20.92
N LEU A 155 -9.58 -4.17 20.45
CA LEU A 155 -11.05 -4.09 20.47
C LEU A 155 -11.68 -5.32 19.82
N ASP A 156 -11.07 -5.89 18.77
CA ASP A 156 -11.54 -7.14 18.15
C ASP A 156 -11.50 -8.33 19.11
N LYS A 157 -10.39 -8.51 19.84
CA LYS A 157 -10.23 -9.59 20.83
C LYS A 157 -11.13 -9.38 22.03
N ILE A 158 -11.32 -8.13 22.43
CA ILE A 158 -12.20 -7.76 23.55
C ILE A 158 -13.65 -8.03 23.17
N ILE A 159 -14.12 -7.55 22.00
CA ILE A 159 -15.48 -7.77 21.51
C ILE A 159 -15.76 -9.27 21.35
N LYS A 160 -14.88 -10.03 20.68
CA LYS A 160 -15.04 -11.50 20.56
C LYS A 160 -15.12 -12.19 21.92
N ARG A 161 -14.32 -11.73 22.90
CA ARG A 161 -14.34 -12.30 24.25
C ARG A 161 -15.62 -11.94 25.00
N LEU A 162 -16.14 -10.73 24.84
CA LEU A 162 -17.42 -10.31 25.41
C LEU A 162 -18.60 -11.07 24.79
N GLU A 163 -18.58 -11.33 23.48
CA GLU A 163 -19.56 -12.19 22.80
C GLU A 163 -19.51 -13.64 23.32
N ILE A 164 -18.31 -14.19 23.51
CA ILE A 164 -18.12 -15.52 24.12
C ILE A 164 -18.68 -15.55 25.54
N ILE A 165 -18.39 -14.52 26.35
CA ILE A 165 -18.92 -14.41 27.72
C ILE A 165 -20.44 -14.32 27.70
N LYS A 166 -21.03 -13.51 26.81
CA LYS A 166 -22.48 -13.41 26.65
C LYS A 166 -23.10 -14.78 26.35
N ASN A 167 -22.45 -15.59 25.49
CA ASN A 167 -22.90 -16.96 25.23
C ASN A 167 -22.76 -17.87 26.46
N TYR A 168 -21.68 -17.77 27.24
CA TYR A 168 -21.54 -18.56 28.46
C TYR A 168 -22.53 -18.17 29.57
N VAL A 169 -22.91 -16.90 29.64
CA VAL A 169 -23.96 -16.42 30.54
C VAL A 169 -25.30 -17.07 30.20
N ILE A 170 -25.63 -17.19 28.90
CA ILE A 170 -26.84 -17.86 28.42
C ILE A 170 -26.81 -19.38 28.70
N LEU A 171 -25.63 -19.98 28.63
CA LEU A 171 -25.41 -21.42 28.84
C LEU A 171 -25.13 -21.80 30.31
N GLU A 172 -25.24 -20.85 31.25
CA GLU A 172 -24.98 -21.02 32.69
C GLU A 172 -23.56 -21.55 33.05
N GLY A 173 -22.58 -21.33 32.17
CA GLY A 173 -21.19 -21.79 32.32
C GLY A 173 -20.32 -20.92 33.24
N VAL A 174 -20.60 -20.91 34.55
CA VAL A 174 -19.95 -19.99 35.53
C VAL A 174 -18.42 -20.08 35.57
N GLU A 175 -17.85 -21.28 35.40
CA GLU A 175 -16.39 -21.48 35.37
C GLU A 175 -15.74 -20.83 34.15
N ASP A 176 -16.35 -20.97 32.96
CA ASP A 176 -15.87 -20.38 31.72
C ASP A 176 -16.00 -18.84 31.73
N ILE A 177 -17.10 -18.31 32.30
CA ILE A 177 -17.28 -16.87 32.52
C ILE A 177 -16.14 -16.33 33.38
N THR A 178 -15.81 -17.01 34.48
CA THR A 178 -14.75 -16.59 35.40
C THR A 178 -13.37 -16.59 34.71
N ARG A 179 -13.10 -17.62 33.90
CA ARG A 179 -11.85 -17.71 33.11
C ARG A 179 -11.72 -16.57 32.11
N GLU A 180 -12.77 -16.29 31.34
CA GLU A 180 -12.73 -15.23 30.33
C GLU A 180 -12.76 -13.83 30.95
N ASN A 181 -13.50 -13.63 32.06
CA ASN A 181 -13.51 -12.38 32.82
C ASN A 181 -12.12 -12.03 33.39
N THR A 182 -11.36 -13.03 33.85
CA THR A 182 -9.97 -12.84 34.32
C THR A 182 -9.07 -12.25 33.22
N LYS A 183 -9.28 -12.66 31.97
CA LYS A 183 -8.54 -12.12 30.82
C LYS A 183 -8.98 -10.70 30.47
N LEU A 184 -10.26 -10.36 30.64
CA LEU A 184 -10.78 -9.00 30.43
C LEU A 184 -10.30 -8.00 31.48
N LYS A 185 -10.08 -8.44 32.73
CA LYS A 185 -9.57 -7.58 33.80
C LYS A 185 -8.23 -6.91 33.47
N THR A 186 -7.44 -7.48 32.56
CA THR A 186 -6.21 -6.85 32.07
C THR A 186 -6.47 -5.52 31.34
N TYR A 187 -7.70 -5.30 30.88
CA TYR A 187 -8.16 -4.08 30.21
C TYR A 187 -9.08 -3.21 31.09
N ALA A 188 -9.20 -3.51 32.39
CA ALA A 188 -10.05 -2.77 33.35
C ALA A 188 -9.58 -1.35 33.66
N PHE A 189 -8.53 -0.87 33.00
CA PHE A 189 -8.20 0.56 32.98
C PHE A 189 -9.18 1.37 32.12
N GLN A 190 -9.95 0.72 31.24
CA GLN A 190 -11.12 1.31 30.57
C GLN A 190 -12.36 1.12 31.45
N GLN A 191 -13.07 2.21 31.72
CA GLN A 191 -14.21 2.22 32.64
C GLN A 191 -15.30 1.24 32.21
N ASP A 192 -15.67 1.24 30.93
CA ASP A 192 -16.70 0.34 30.40
C ASP A 192 -16.36 -1.14 30.63
N ILE A 193 -15.08 -1.52 30.48
CA ILE A 193 -14.61 -2.89 30.72
C ILE A 193 -14.56 -3.18 32.24
N ALA A 194 -14.16 -2.20 33.06
CA ALA A 194 -14.18 -2.33 34.51
C ALA A 194 -15.60 -2.65 35.01
N ASP A 195 -16.59 -1.88 34.55
CA ASP A 195 -17.99 -2.05 34.92
C ASP A 195 -18.53 -3.42 34.50
N ILE A 196 -18.20 -3.87 33.28
CA ILE A 196 -18.55 -5.22 32.79
C ILE A 196 -17.90 -6.30 33.68
N THR A 197 -16.60 -6.20 33.93
CA THR A 197 -15.86 -7.23 34.70
C THR A 197 -16.34 -7.33 36.14
N GLN A 198 -16.75 -6.20 36.73
CA GLN A 198 -17.35 -6.12 38.06
C GLN A 198 -18.74 -6.75 38.09
N ALA A 199 -19.61 -6.44 37.13
CA ALA A 199 -20.93 -7.04 37.03
C ALA A 199 -20.86 -8.57 36.88
N LEU A 200 -19.94 -9.06 36.04
CA LEU A 200 -19.67 -10.50 35.87
C LEU A 200 -19.16 -11.15 37.17
N GLN A 201 -18.30 -10.47 37.92
CA GLN A 201 -17.79 -10.98 39.21
C GLN A 201 -18.86 -11.02 40.30
N GLN A 202 -19.79 -10.06 40.30
CA GLN A 202 -20.93 -10.01 41.22
C GLN A 202 -22.07 -10.94 40.80
N HIS A 203 -21.88 -11.76 39.75
CA HIS A 203 -22.92 -12.64 39.19
C HIS A 203 -24.18 -11.88 38.77
N SER A 204 -24.05 -10.57 38.50
CA SER A 204 -25.13 -9.70 38.04
C SER A 204 -25.22 -9.78 36.51
N PHE A 205 -25.64 -10.95 36.03
CA PHE A 205 -25.56 -11.32 34.62
C PHE A 205 -26.43 -10.46 33.69
N GLU A 206 -27.60 -10.04 34.13
CA GLU A 206 -28.49 -9.15 33.37
C GLU A 206 -27.85 -7.78 33.12
N THR A 207 -27.25 -7.19 34.16
CA THR A 207 -26.48 -5.96 34.07
C THR A 207 -25.25 -6.14 33.19
N ALA A 208 -24.54 -7.25 33.34
CA ALA A 208 -23.36 -7.55 32.53
C ALA A 208 -23.69 -7.66 31.04
N ILE A 209 -24.79 -8.34 30.66
CA ILE A 209 -25.24 -8.43 29.27
C ILE A 209 -25.55 -7.05 28.71
N THR A 210 -26.25 -6.21 29.48
CA THR A 210 -26.61 -4.85 29.04
C THR A 210 -25.36 -4.00 28.79
N LEU A 211 -24.39 -4.04 29.70
CA LEU A 211 -23.12 -3.34 29.55
C LEU A 211 -22.29 -3.88 28.38
N ILE A 212 -22.27 -5.20 28.18
CA ILE A 212 -21.62 -5.86 27.04
C ILE A 212 -22.25 -5.38 25.72
N ASP A 213 -23.58 -5.38 25.61
CA ASP A 213 -24.28 -4.97 24.39
C ASP A 213 -24.07 -3.49 24.08
N GLN A 214 -24.01 -2.65 25.10
CA GLN A 214 -23.71 -1.23 24.95
C GLN A 214 -22.26 -1.01 24.51
N PHE A 215 -21.31 -1.74 25.11
CA PHE A 215 -19.90 -1.70 24.71
C PHE A 215 -19.70 -2.15 23.25
N ILE A 216 -20.30 -3.29 22.88
CA ILE A 216 -20.23 -3.80 21.51
C ILE A 216 -20.84 -2.78 20.56
N LYS A 217 -22.06 -2.29 20.82
CA LYS A 217 -22.73 -1.31 19.95
C LYS A 217 -21.88 -0.04 19.71
N ASN A 218 -21.23 0.47 20.75
CA ASN A 218 -20.41 1.69 20.65
C ASN A 218 -19.10 1.46 19.88
N HIS A 219 -18.52 0.26 19.96
CA HIS A 219 -17.20 -0.03 19.39
C HIS A 219 -17.24 -0.88 18.10
N HIS A 220 -18.39 -1.46 17.74
CA HIS A 220 -18.58 -2.26 16.53
C HIS A 220 -18.39 -1.40 15.26
N ALA A 221 -18.76 -0.12 15.30
CA ALA A 221 -18.51 0.82 14.19
C ALA A 221 -17.00 1.07 13.94
N LEU A 222 -16.17 1.07 14.99
CA LEU A 222 -14.71 1.24 14.90
C LEU A 222 -14.00 -0.01 14.38
N VAL A 223 -14.45 -1.20 14.79
CA VAL A 223 -13.92 -2.47 14.28
C VAL A 223 -14.28 -2.64 12.81
N ILE A 224 -15.54 -2.35 12.43
CA ILE A 224 -15.95 -2.35 11.03
C ILE A 224 -15.14 -1.33 10.21
N TYR A 225 -14.89 -0.12 10.71
CA TYR A 225 -14.14 0.90 9.99
C TYR A 225 -12.67 0.52 9.77
N ASN A 226 -11.98 0.00 10.80
CA ASN A 226 -10.61 -0.51 10.66
C ASN A 226 -10.55 -1.72 9.70
N ASP A 227 -11.55 -2.60 9.71
CA ASP A 227 -11.64 -3.72 8.77
C ASP A 227 -11.98 -3.26 7.34
N ILE A 228 -12.77 -2.19 7.15
CA ILE A 228 -13.05 -1.60 5.83
C ILE A 228 -11.77 -0.97 5.25
N ASP A 229 -11.01 -0.20 6.02
CA ASP A 229 -9.76 0.41 5.53
C ASP A 229 -8.70 -0.65 5.19
N VAL A 230 -8.55 -1.70 6.00
CA VAL A 230 -7.63 -2.81 5.71
C VAL A 230 -8.11 -3.62 4.52
N SER A 231 -9.42 -3.88 4.39
CA SER A 231 -9.98 -4.61 3.26
C SER A 231 -9.86 -3.83 1.95
N ALA A 232 -10.07 -2.51 1.98
CA ALA A 232 -9.87 -1.63 0.84
C ALA A 232 -8.41 -1.60 0.40
N LEU A 233 -7.46 -1.48 1.33
CA LEU A 233 -6.02 -1.53 1.02
C LEU A 233 -5.61 -2.89 0.46
N LYS A 234 -6.14 -4.00 0.98
CA LYS A 234 -5.91 -5.34 0.42
C LYS A 234 -6.49 -5.49 -0.99
N LEU A 235 -7.64 -4.88 -1.26
CA LEU A 235 -8.24 -4.86 -2.59
C LEU A 235 -7.39 -4.04 -3.57
N GLU A 236 -6.89 -2.87 -3.17
CA GLU A 236 -5.97 -2.05 -3.99
C GLU A 236 -4.67 -2.82 -4.30
N ILE A 237 -4.08 -3.49 -3.30
CA ILE A 237 -2.89 -4.34 -3.52
C ILE A 237 -3.18 -5.42 -4.56
N ARG A 238 -4.31 -6.15 -4.43
CA ARG A 238 -4.69 -7.16 -5.42
C ARG A 238 -4.83 -6.58 -6.82
N GLN A 239 -5.44 -5.40 -6.94
CA GLN A 239 -5.58 -4.73 -8.24
C GLN A 239 -4.23 -4.39 -8.87
N LEU A 240 -3.30 -3.81 -8.09
CA LEU A 240 -1.95 -3.49 -8.55
C LEU A 240 -1.14 -4.74 -8.89
N GLU A 241 -1.24 -5.79 -8.07
CA GLU A 241 -0.65 -7.12 -8.35
C GLU A 241 -1.16 -7.74 -9.66
N HIS A 242 -2.41 -7.49 -10.04
CA HIS A 242 -2.97 -7.91 -11.32
C HIS A 242 -2.45 -7.05 -12.47
N GLN A 243 -2.36 -5.74 -12.29
CA GLN A 243 -1.83 -4.82 -13.29
C GLN A 243 -0.36 -5.09 -13.61
N LEU A 244 0.47 -5.28 -12.58
CA LEU A 244 1.89 -5.62 -12.74
C LEU A 244 2.07 -6.90 -13.56
N ASN A 245 1.36 -7.97 -13.20
CA ASN A 245 1.41 -9.23 -13.93
C ASN A 245 0.94 -9.09 -15.40
N ALA A 246 -0.05 -8.25 -15.67
CA ALA A 246 -0.51 -7.99 -17.03
C ALA A 246 0.60 -7.34 -17.88
N TYR A 247 1.29 -6.33 -17.34
CA TYR A 247 2.40 -5.69 -18.04
C TYR A 247 3.62 -6.59 -18.20
N ASP A 248 3.96 -7.40 -17.19
CA ASP A 248 5.05 -8.37 -17.33
C ASP A 248 4.73 -9.43 -18.40
N ASN A 249 3.48 -9.91 -18.46
CA ASN A 249 3.05 -10.82 -19.53
C ASN A 249 3.16 -10.16 -20.91
N GLU A 250 2.71 -8.92 -21.04
CA GLU A 250 2.79 -8.19 -22.31
C GLU A 250 4.25 -7.98 -22.74
N LYS A 251 5.13 -7.58 -21.82
CA LYS A 251 6.56 -7.42 -22.07
C LYS A 251 7.18 -8.73 -22.60
N ILE A 252 6.93 -9.85 -21.93
CA ILE A 252 7.49 -11.14 -22.33
C ILE A 252 6.91 -11.59 -23.69
N GLU A 253 5.64 -11.29 -23.99
CA GLU A 253 5.05 -11.57 -25.31
C GLU A 253 5.73 -10.76 -26.43
N LEU A 254 6.11 -9.50 -26.18
CA LEU A 254 6.86 -8.69 -27.15
C LEU A 254 8.30 -9.22 -27.33
N GLU A 255 8.97 -9.57 -26.24
CA GLU A 255 10.32 -10.14 -26.30
C GLU A 255 10.33 -11.50 -27.04
N GLN A 256 9.31 -12.33 -26.83
CA GLN A 256 9.13 -13.58 -27.57
C GLN A 256 8.92 -13.32 -29.06
N LEU A 257 8.08 -12.34 -29.43
CA LEU A 257 7.85 -11.99 -30.84
C LEU A 257 9.17 -11.58 -31.53
N LEU A 258 9.95 -10.70 -30.88
CA LEU A 258 11.25 -10.28 -31.40
C LEU A 258 12.21 -11.46 -31.53
N SER A 259 12.26 -12.32 -30.51
CA SER A 259 13.11 -13.52 -30.53
C SER A 259 12.73 -14.50 -31.63
N GLU A 260 11.43 -14.74 -31.86
CA GLU A 260 10.94 -15.59 -32.95
C GLU A 260 11.30 -15.00 -34.32
N PHE A 261 11.13 -13.69 -34.50
CA PHE A 261 11.47 -13.02 -35.75
C PHE A 261 12.97 -13.12 -36.06
N HIS A 262 13.84 -12.82 -35.08
CA HIS A 262 15.29 -12.90 -35.25
C HIS A 262 15.77 -14.31 -35.56
N HIS A 263 15.21 -15.32 -34.91
CA HIS A 263 15.54 -16.70 -35.19
C HIS A 263 15.13 -17.09 -36.61
N LYS A 264 13.91 -16.72 -37.03
CA LYS A 264 13.43 -17.01 -38.38
C LYS A 264 14.23 -16.28 -39.47
N HIS A 265 14.54 -15.00 -39.25
CA HIS A 265 15.43 -14.22 -40.11
C HIS A 265 16.79 -14.93 -40.27
N THR A 266 17.38 -15.38 -39.17
CA THR A 266 18.66 -16.10 -39.18
C THR A 266 18.56 -17.45 -39.87
N SER A 267 17.48 -18.20 -39.65
CA SER A 267 17.27 -19.52 -40.24
C SER A 267 17.04 -19.47 -41.76
N GLU A 268 16.18 -18.54 -42.22
CA GLU A 268 15.78 -18.48 -43.64
C GLU A 268 16.72 -17.64 -44.51
N LEU A 269 17.25 -16.53 -43.97
CA LEU A 269 18.09 -15.60 -44.73
C LEU A 269 19.58 -15.70 -44.38
N GLY A 270 19.93 -16.35 -43.27
CA GLY A 270 21.27 -16.30 -42.71
C GLY A 270 22.37 -16.82 -43.64
N SER A 271 22.10 -17.93 -44.35
CA SER A 271 23.04 -18.49 -45.33
C SER A 271 23.25 -17.57 -46.53
N PHE A 272 22.18 -16.97 -47.05
CA PHE A 272 22.23 -16.05 -48.19
C PHE A 272 22.94 -14.74 -47.83
N ILE A 273 22.62 -14.14 -46.69
CA ILE A 273 23.30 -12.91 -46.21
C ILE A 273 24.78 -13.19 -45.98
N LYS A 274 25.14 -14.36 -45.42
CA LYS A 274 26.54 -14.75 -45.27
C LYS A 274 27.26 -14.87 -46.62
N GLN A 275 26.60 -15.44 -47.63
CA GLN A 275 27.14 -15.54 -48.99
C GLN A 275 27.30 -14.15 -49.64
N LEU A 276 26.31 -13.27 -49.46
CA LEU A 276 26.36 -11.89 -49.96
C LEU A 276 27.52 -11.10 -49.33
N LEU A 277 27.69 -11.16 -48.01
CA LEU A 277 28.79 -10.51 -47.30
C LEU A 277 30.16 -11.04 -47.77
N TYR A 278 30.27 -12.35 -48.00
CA TYR A 278 31.48 -12.96 -48.55
C TYR A 278 31.80 -12.45 -49.96
N LEU A 279 30.81 -12.36 -50.85
CA LEU A 279 30.97 -11.84 -52.21
C LEU A 279 31.33 -10.35 -52.22
N ARG A 280 30.68 -9.54 -51.38
CA ARG A 280 31.02 -8.11 -51.20
C ARG A 280 32.46 -7.94 -50.76
N LYS A 281 32.92 -8.70 -49.77
CA LYS A 281 34.32 -8.73 -49.33
C LYS A 281 35.29 -9.08 -50.45
N ILE A 282 34.93 -9.98 -51.37
CA ILE A 282 35.78 -10.30 -52.53
C ILE A 282 35.81 -9.15 -53.53
N SER A 283 34.67 -8.53 -53.80
CA SER A 283 34.56 -7.43 -54.76
C SER A 283 35.27 -6.14 -54.32
N THR A 284 35.47 -5.93 -53.02
CA THR A 284 36.13 -4.73 -52.47
C THR A 284 37.62 -4.91 -52.23
N LYS A 285 38.23 -6.04 -52.64
CA LYS A 285 39.67 -6.34 -52.41
C LYS A 285 40.62 -5.26 -52.92
N ASP A 286 40.24 -4.53 -53.96
CA ASP A 286 41.06 -3.48 -54.58
C ASP A 286 40.99 -2.14 -53.81
N ASN A 287 40.05 -1.99 -52.86
CA ASN A 287 39.91 -0.82 -51.99
C ASN A 287 40.15 -1.19 -50.51
N PRO A 288 41.32 -0.85 -49.93
CA PRO A 288 41.70 -1.26 -48.58
C PRO A 288 40.72 -0.84 -47.47
N GLN A 289 40.03 0.30 -47.63
CA GLN A 289 39.10 0.82 -46.62
C GLN A 289 37.77 0.05 -46.66
N GLU A 290 37.17 -0.10 -47.84
CA GLU A 290 35.93 -0.87 -48.04
C GLU A 290 36.13 -2.38 -47.78
N TYR A 291 37.33 -2.90 -48.02
CA TYR A 291 37.68 -4.27 -47.66
C TYR A 291 37.70 -4.49 -46.14
N ALA A 292 38.27 -3.55 -45.39
CA ALA A 292 38.32 -3.65 -43.93
C ALA A 292 36.92 -3.59 -43.30
N GLU A 293 36.04 -2.73 -43.80
CA GLU A 293 34.63 -2.65 -43.39
C GLU A 293 33.89 -3.95 -43.72
N ALA A 294 34.03 -4.49 -44.94
CA ALA A 294 33.40 -5.74 -45.33
C ALA A 294 33.89 -6.97 -44.53
N VAL A 295 35.16 -6.99 -44.11
CA VAL A 295 35.70 -8.03 -43.21
C VAL A 295 35.07 -7.93 -41.83
N GLN A 296 34.92 -6.72 -41.29
CA GLN A 296 34.32 -6.50 -39.97
C GLN A 296 32.84 -6.90 -39.97
N ASP A 297 32.07 -6.48 -40.98
CA ASP A 297 30.65 -6.82 -41.13
C ASP A 297 30.43 -8.33 -41.25
N GLU A 298 31.27 -9.03 -42.01
CA GLU A 298 31.22 -10.50 -42.12
C GLU A 298 31.52 -11.18 -40.78
N GLN A 299 32.49 -10.68 -40.01
CA GLN A 299 32.85 -11.25 -38.70
C GLN A 299 31.74 -11.04 -37.67
N ASP A 300 31.20 -9.82 -37.58
CA ASP A 300 30.14 -9.47 -36.64
C ASP A 300 28.86 -10.25 -36.95
N TYR A 301 28.50 -10.37 -38.22
CA TYR A 301 27.34 -11.16 -38.64
C TYR A 301 27.52 -12.66 -38.36
N ASN A 302 28.69 -13.24 -38.64
CA ASN A 302 28.97 -14.65 -38.35
C ASN A 302 28.90 -14.96 -36.85
N LYS A 303 29.37 -14.05 -36.00
CA LYS A 303 29.26 -14.18 -34.54
C LYS A 303 27.80 -14.16 -34.09
N HIS A 304 27.02 -13.22 -34.62
CA HIS A 304 25.59 -13.09 -34.34
C HIS A 304 24.80 -14.36 -34.76
N ILE A 305 25.00 -14.83 -35.99
CA ILE A 305 24.36 -16.06 -36.50
C ILE A 305 24.68 -17.28 -35.62
N LYS A 306 25.94 -17.43 -35.22
CA LYS A 306 26.34 -18.56 -34.39
C LYS A 306 25.56 -18.58 -33.06
N THR A 307 25.42 -17.41 -32.41
CA THR A 307 24.67 -17.27 -31.17
C THR A 307 23.17 -17.49 -31.36
N GLU A 308 22.57 -17.03 -32.46
CA GLU A 308 21.14 -17.21 -32.74
C GLU A 308 20.77 -18.65 -33.18
N LEU A 309 21.66 -19.35 -33.89
CA LEU A 309 21.46 -20.76 -34.28
C LEU A 309 21.65 -21.74 -33.12
N GLU A 310 22.43 -21.37 -32.10
CA GLU A 310 22.56 -22.15 -30.86
C GLU A 310 21.29 -22.07 -29.98
N LYS A 311 20.37 -21.12 -30.23
CA LYS A 311 19.09 -21.02 -29.54
C LYS A 311 18.09 -22.03 -30.08
N THR A 312 17.63 -22.94 -29.22
CA THR A 312 16.53 -23.85 -29.52
C THR A 312 15.20 -23.13 -29.38
N ILE A 313 14.45 -22.98 -30.48
CA ILE A 313 13.05 -22.54 -30.48
C ILE A 313 12.19 -23.70 -31.03
N TYR A 314 11.19 -24.12 -30.27
CA TYR A 314 10.29 -25.19 -30.69
C TYR A 314 9.24 -24.67 -31.67
N GLU A 315 9.01 -25.41 -32.76
CA GLU A 315 7.91 -25.11 -33.69
C GLU A 315 6.57 -25.56 -33.08
N LEU A 316 5.61 -24.64 -33.02
CA LEU A 316 4.26 -24.90 -32.50
C LEU A 316 3.21 -24.55 -33.56
N ASN A 317 2.17 -25.39 -33.63
CA ASN A 317 0.98 -25.11 -34.42
C ASN A 317 0.09 -24.01 -33.78
N ASN A 318 -0.95 -23.54 -34.48
CA ASN A 318 -1.80 -22.45 -34.01
C ASN A 318 -2.52 -22.75 -32.68
N ASP A 319 -2.94 -24.00 -32.48
CA ASP A 319 -3.63 -24.44 -31.26
C ASP A 319 -2.64 -24.52 -30.09
N GLU A 320 -1.44 -25.07 -30.34
CA GLU A 320 -0.34 -25.15 -29.38
C GLU A 320 0.17 -23.77 -28.95
N ARG A 321 0.24 -22.81 -29.87
CA ARG A 321 0.58 -21.40 -29.56
C ARG A 321 -0.47 -20.76 -28.66
N THR A 322 -1.74 -21.04 -28.91
CA THR A 322 -2.85 -20.54 -28.08
C THR A 322 -2.80 -21.16 -26.68
N ASP A 323 -2.53 -22.46 -26.61
CA ASP A 323 -2.35 -23.20 -25.37
C ASP A 323 -1.14 -22.72 -24.57
N LEU A 324 0.00 -22.44 -25.23
CA LEU A 324 1.21 -21.89 -24.62
C LEU A 324 0.91 -20.57 -23.93
N LYS A 325 0.30 -19.64 -24.66
CA LYS A 325 -0.11 -18.31 -24.13
C LYS A 325 -1.02 -18.46 -22.92
N LYS A 326 -2.02 -19.33 -23.01
CA LYS A 326 -2.97 -19.56 -21.91
C LYS A 326 -2.29 -20.19 -20.69
N ALA A 327 -1.44 -21.18 -20.90
CA ALA A 327 -0.74 -21.88 -19.82
C ALA A 327 0.26 -20.95 -19.12
N TYR A 328 1.02 -20.16 -19.89
CA TYR A 328 1.97 -19.18 -19.36
C TYR A 328 1.27 -18.12 -18.52
N ARG A 329 0.21 -17.48 -19.03
CA ARG A 329 -0.53 -16.46 -18.26
C ARG A 329 -1.10 -16.99 -16.96
N GLN A 330 -1.56 -18.25 -16.95
CA GLN A 330 -2.02 -18.91 -15.72
C GLN A 330 -0.86 -19.18 -14.76
N ALA A 331 0.28 -19.65 -15.25
CA ALA A 331 1.44 -19.96 -14.43
C ALA A 331 2.06 -18.69 -13.83
N SER A 332 2.26 -17.66 -14.66
CA SER A 332 2.85 -16.39 -14.25
C SER A 332 2.02 -15.72 -13.16
N GLN A 333 0.69 -15.81 -13.23
CA GLN A 333 -0.20 -15.28 -12.20
C GLN A 333 -0.02 -15.94 -10.83
N ILE A 334 0.34 -17.23 -10.79
CA ILE A 334 0.49 -18.01 -9.56
C ILE A 334 1.90 -17.82 -8.96
N CYS A 335 2.95 -17.82 -9.78
CA CYS A 335 4.35 -17.74 -9.32
C CYS A 335 4.97 -16.34 -9.37
N HIS A 336 4.20 -15.29 -9.68
CA HIS A 336 4.76 -13.93 -9.75
C HIS A 336 5.42 -13.53 -8.42
N PRO A 337 6.71 -13.13 -8.39
CA PRO A 337 7.46 -12.82 -7.17
C PRO A 337 6.78 -11.81 -6.24
N ASP A 338 6.09 -10.84 -6.81
CA ASP A 338 5.40 -9.81 -6.02
C ASP A 338 3.99 -10.19 -5.55
N ARG A 339 3.43 -11.31 -6.05
CA ARG A 339 2.12 -11.82 -5.63
C ARG A 339 2.24 -12.84 -4.49
N VAL A 340 3.44 -13.38 -4.25
CA VAL A 340 3.68 -14.37 -3.21
C VAL A 340 4.12 -13.71 -1.90
N ASN A 341 4.00 -14.45 -0.79
CA ASN A 341 4.51 -13.98 0.49
C ASN A 341 6.06 -13.87 0.48
N GLU A 342 6.63 -13.06 1.38
CA GLU A 342 8.08 -12.82 1.43
C GLU A 342 8.91 -14.11 1.66
N GLU A 343 8.38 -15.07 2.41
CA GLU A 343 9.05 -16.33 2.70
C GLU A 343 9.23 -17.21 1.45
N MET A 344 8.32 -17.10 0.49
CA MET A 344 8.34 -17.89 -0.75
C MET A 344 8.83 -17.09 -1.96
N LYS A 345 9.21 -15.83 -1.78
CA LYS A 345 9.62 -14.93 -2.85
C LYS A 345 10.84 -15.44 -3.63
N GLY A 346 11.84 -15.98 -2.94
CA GLY A 346 13.01 -16.55 -3.61
C GLY A 346 12.65 -17.73 -4.53
N ILE A 347 11.78 -18.64 -4.06
CA ILE A 347 11.32 -19.79 -4.84
C ILE A 347 10.47 -19.33 -6.03
N ALA A 348 9.63 -18.31 -5.82
CA ALA A 348 8.82 -17.71 -6.87
C ALA A 348 9.67 -17.02 -7.94
N GLU A 349 10.72 -16.30 -7.56
CA GLU A 349 11.68 -15.69 -8.50
C GLU A 349 12.36 -16.75 -9.38
N GLU A 350 12.85 -17.85 -8.80
CA GLU A 350 13.48 -18.94 -9.56
C GLU A 350 12.50 -19.59 -10.54
N LEU A 351 11.28 -19.90 -10.11
CA LEU A 351 10.24 -20.48 -10.97
C LEU A 351 9.77 -19.51 -12.06
N PHE A 352 9.69 -18.22 -11.76
CA PHE A 352 9.30 -17.19 -12.73
C PHE A 352 10.36 -17.01 -13.82
N ILE A 353 11.64 -17.06 -13.47
CA ILE A 353 12.75 -17.05 -14.46
C ILE A 353 12.67 -18.27 -15.36
N GLN A 354 12.51 -19.47 -14.79
CA GLN A 354 12.38 -20.71 -15.57
C GLN A 354 11.17 -20.68 -16.51
N LEU A 355 10.03 -20.15 -16.02
CA LEU A 355 8.81 -19.99 -16.81
C LEU A 355 9.03 -19.04 -18.00
N ASN A 356 9.70 -17.91 -17.78
CA ASN A 356 9.98 -16.93 -18.83
C ASN A 356 10.93 -17.50 -19.89
N GLU A 357 11.96 -18.25 -19.49
CA GLU A 357 12.87 -18.92 -20.42
C GLU A 357 12.16 -19.97 -21.27
N ALA A 358 11.33 -20.82 -20.65
CA ALA A 358 10.55 -21.84 -21.35
C ALA A 358 9.58 -21.21 -22.36
N TYR A 359 8.92 -20.11 -21.96
CA TYR A 359 8.00 -19.40 -22.83
C TYR A 359 8.71 -18.76 -24.04
N ARG A 360 9.85 -18.10 -23.84
CA ARG A 360 10.65 -17.53 -24.95
C ARG A 360 11.13 -18.57 -25.96
N LYS A 361 11.32 -19.82 -25.53
CA LYS A 361 11.73 -20.94 -26.40
C LYS A 361 10.56 -21.65 -27.08
N ASN A 362 9.31 -21.25 -26.83
CA ASN A 362 8.10 -21.98 -27.23
C ASN A 362 7.99 -23.40 -26.63
N ASP A 363 8.56 -23.63 -25.44
CA ASP A 363 8.50 -24.93 -24.77
C ASP A 363 7.16 -25.13 -24.04
N LEU A 364 6.16 -25.59 -24.80
CA LEU A 364 4.81 -25.85 -24.28
C LEU A 364 4.79 -26.94 -23.20
N ALA A 365 5.65 -27.95 -23.32
CA ALA A 365 5.69 -29.05 -22.38
C ALA A 365 6.16 -28.56 -21.00
N GLU A 366 7.23 -27.77 -20.99
CA GLU A 366 7.80 -27.23 -19.75
C GLU A 366 6.88 -26.19 -19.10
N VAL A 367 6.27 -25.30 -19.88
CA VAL A 367 5.27 -24.34 -19.35
C VAL A 367 4.06 -25.07 -18.73
N LYS A 368 3.57 -26.15 -19.36
CA LYS A 368 2.47 -26.96 -18.80
C LYS A 368 2.91 -27.73 -17.55
N ARG A 369 4.15 -28.21 -17.48
CA ARG A 369 4.72 -28.88 -16.30
C ARG A 369 4.76 -27.92 -15.11
N ILE A 370 5.34 -26.73 -15.29
CA ILE A 370 5.40 -25.67 -14.26
C ILE A 370 3.99 -25.31 -13.80
N LEU A 371 3.05 -25.08 -14.72
CA LEU A 371 1.66 -24.78 -14.36
C LEU A 371 1.00 -25.88 -13.51
N SER A 372 1.26 -27.14 -13.82
CA SER A 372 0.72 -28.28 -13.08
C SER A 372 1.26 -28.31 -11.64
N GLU A 373 2.55 -28.04 -11.46
CA GLU A 373 3.18 -27.96 -10.12
C GLU A 373 2.62 -26.78 -9.31
N LEU A 374 2.43 -25.63 -9.95
CA LEU A 374 1.84 -24.44 -9.31
C LEU A 374 0.40 -24.67 -8.85
N LYS A 375 -0.40 -25.42 -9.61
CA LYS A 375 -1.80 -25.75 -9.28
C LYS A 375 -1.96 -26.68 -8.07
N GLN A 376 -0.88 -27.34 -7.61
CA GLN A 376 -0.92 -28.18 -6.41
C GLN A 376 -0.91 -27.36 -5.09
N GLY A 377 -0.85 -26.03 -5.16
CA GLY A 377 -1.25 -25.14 -4.07
C GLY A 377 -0.12 -24.57 -3.21
N MET A 378 1.06 -24.32 -3.77
CA MET A 378 2.22 -23.85 -2.99
C MET A 378 2.18 -22.37 -2.59
N PHE A 379 1.50 -21.50 -3.33
CA PHE A 379 1.61 -20.05 -3.15
C PHE A 379 0.32 -19.42 -2.60
N LYS A 380 0.46 -18.59 -1.56
CA LYS A 380 -0.63 -17.74 -1.05
C LYS A 380 -0.42 -16.29 -1.48
N PRO A 381 -1.50 -15.55 -1.85
CA PRO A 381 -1.41 -14.15 -2.20
C PRO A 381 -0.85 -13.31 -1.05
N ARG A 382 0.07 -12.38 -1.35
CA ARG A 382 0.72 -11.51 -0.36
C ARG A 382 -0.29 -10.66 0.43
N SER A 383 -1.40 -10.25 -0.21
CA SER A 383 -2.52 -9.55 0.44
C SER A 383 -3.18 -10.33 1.60
N GLU A 384 -3.06 -11.66 1.64
CA GLU A 384 -3.68 -12.49 2.69
C GLU A 384 -2.80 -12.68 3.93
N THR A 385 -1.49 -12.41 3.83
CA THR A 385 -0.51 -12.70 4.89
C THR A 385 -0.07 -11.48 5.71
N VAL A 386 -0.41 -10.26 5.31
CA VAL A 386 0.06 -9.03 5.97
C VAL A 386 -1.01 -8.43 6.89
N SER A 387 -0.66 -8.20 8.17
CA SER A 387 -1.50 -7.52 9.16
C SER A 387 -0.78 -6.30 9.78
N LYS A 388 -1.11 -5.11 9.26
CA LYS A 388 -1.01 -3.74 9.82
C LYS A 388 -1.23 -2.75 8.67
N ALA A 389 -2.17 -1.80 8.80
CA ALA A 389 -2.58 -0.90 7.71
C ALA A 389 -1.41 -0.07 7.12
N ASP A 390 -0.44 0.32 7.93
CA ASP A 390 0.73 1.07 7.48
C ASP A 390 1.67 0.24 6.60
N GLN A 391 1.77 -1.07 6.85
CA GLN A 391 2.55 -1.98 6.00
C GLN A 391 1.90 -2.14 4.62
N LEU A 392 0.56 -2.18 4.56
CA LEU A 392 -0.17 -2.27 3.28
C LEU A 392 0.04 -1.01 2.41
N LYS A 393 0.07 0.18 3.02
CA LYS A 393 0.35 1.43 2.30
C LYS A 393 1.76 1.46 1.70
N VAL A 394 2.76 0.94 2.42
CA VAL A 394 4.13 0.83 1.90
C VAL A 394 4.18 -0.15 0.72
N ILE A 395 3.49 -1.30 0.81
CA ILE A 395 3.40 -2.28 -0.29
C ILE A 395 2.77 -1.66 -1.54
N ILE A 396 1.69 -0.88 -1.39
CA ILE A 396 1.06 -0.16 -2.50
C ILE A 396 2.05 0.76 -3.22
N GLN A 397 2.86 1.51 -2.48
CA GLN A 397 3.88 2.40 -3.07
C GLN A 397 4.95 1.62 -3.84
N ILE A 398 5.42 0.49 -3.28
CA ILE A 398 6.39 -0.39 -3.95
C ILE A 398 5.80 -0.96 -5.25
N LEU A 399 4.55 -1.45 -5.22
CA LEU A 399 3.89 -2.00 -6.41
C LEU A 399 3.69 -0.94 -7.49
N LYS A 400 3.26 0.27 -7.14
CA LYS A 400 3.12 1.39 -8.09
C LYS A 400 4.45 1.72 -8.77
N HIS A 401 5.52 1.84 -8.00
CA HIS A 401 6.85 2.12 -8.57
C HIS A 401 7.34 1.00 -9.50
N LYS A 402 7.07 -0.26 -9.16
CA LYS A 402 7.39 -1.40 -10.04
C LYS A 402 6.60 -1.37 -11.34
N ILE A 403 5.29 -1.08 -11.26
CA ILE A 403 4.43 -0.92 -12.44
C ILE A 403 4.99 0.16 -13.36
N GLU A 404 5.31 1.34 -12.83
CA GLU A 404 5.89 2.43 -13.62
C GLU A 404 7.19 2.01 -14.32
N LYS A 405 8.05 1.25 -13.64
CA LYS A 405 9.29 0.74 -14.23
C LYS A 405 9.04 -0.25 -15.37
N VAL A 406 8.13 -1.22 -15.17
CA VAL A 406 7.80 -2.20 -16.22
C VAL A 406 7.11 -1.52 -17.40
N GLU A 407 6.24 -0.55 -17.16
CA GLU A 407 5.63 0.27 -18.21
C GLU A 407 6.70 0.99 -19.05
N GLN A 408 7.71 1.62 -18.41
CA GLN A 408 8.81 2.27 -19.11
C GLN A 408 9.62 1.30 -19.98
N GLU A 409 9.93 0.11 -19.46
CA GLU A 409 10.63 -0.94 -20.22
C GLU A 409 9.80 -1.41 -21.42
N LEU A 410 8.49 -1.54 -21.25
CA LEU A 410 7.54 -1.95 -22.29
C LEU A 410 7.41 -0.87 -23.38
N PHE A 411 7.34 0.40 -23.01
CA PHE A 411 7.40 1.52 -23.95
C PHE A 411 8.72 1.55 -24.71
N ALA A 412 9.85 1.34 -24.04
CA ALA A 412 11.16 1.30 -24.71
C ALA A 412 11.24 0.18 -25.77
N ILE A 413 10.63 -0.99 -25.52
CA ILE A 413 10.54 -2.06 -26.53
C ILE A 413 9.64 -1.63 -27.69
N LYS A 414 8.47 -1.05 -27.42
CA LYS A 414 7.51 -0.63 -28.46
C LYS A 414 8.02 0.53 -29.33
N ASP A 415 8.81 1.43 -28.75
CA ASP A 415 9.41 2.57 -29.44
C ASP A 415 10.69 2.19 -30.18
N SER A 416 11.20 0.96 -30.02
CA SER A 416 12.36 0.50 -30.76
C SER A 416 12.07 0.38 -32.27
N ASP A 417 13.02 0.82 -33.10
CA ASP A 417 12.93 0.72 -34.56
C ASP A 417 12.68 -0.73 -35.03
N ASP A 418 13.28 -1.70 -34.35
CA ASP A 418 13.14 -3.13 -34.65
C ASP A 418 11.69 -3.59 -34.46
N TYR A 419 11.08 -3.26 -33.32
CA TYR A 419 9.69 -3.61 -33.06
C TYR A 419 8.72 -2.93 -34.03
N GLN A 420 8.92 -1.64 -34.34
CA GLN A 420 8.06 -0.93 -35.27
C GLN A 420 8.10 -1.53 -36.69
N LYS A 421 9.30 -1.92 -37.16
CA LYS A 421 9.44 -2.61 -38.44
C LYS A 421 8.80 -3.99 -38.42
N ILE A 422 9.04 -4.78 -37.38
CA ILE A 422 8.54 -6.16 -37.28
C ILE A 422 7.01 -6.19 -37.14
N SER A 423 6.44 -5.30 -36.31
CA SER A 423 5.00 -5.23 -36.07
C SER A 423 4.19 -4.77 -37.30
N ALA A 424 4.82 -4.07 -38.25
CA ALA A 424 4.20 -3.68 -39.51
C ALA A 424 4.09 -4.84 -40.54
N ILE A 425 4.78 -5.96 -40.30
CA ILE A 425 4.80 -7.11 -41.24
C ILE A 425 3.58 -8.00 -40.99
N ASN A 426 2.62 -7.98 -41.91
CA ASN A 426 1.39 -8.77 -41.81
C ASN A 426 1.60 -10.29 -42.01
N ASN A 427 2.54 -10.69 -42.86
CA ASN A 427 2.83 -12.09 -43.15
C ASN A 427 4.35 -12.32 -43.24
N TRP A 428 4.90 -12.92 -42.19
CA TRP A 428 6.33 -13.20 -42.11
C TRP A 428 6.82 -14.12 -43.23
N ASN A 429 6.05 -15.14 -43.64
CA ASN A 429 6.48 -16.04 -44.72
C ASN A 429 6.64 -15.29 -46.05
N ALA A 430 5.66 -14.45 -46.40
CA ALA A 430 5.71 -13.68 -47.63
C ALA A 430 6.87 -12.66 -47.62
N TYR A 431 7.06 -11.98 -46.48
CA TYR A 431 8.18 -11.04 -46.29
C TYR A 431 9.54 -11.73 -46.46
N PHE A 432 9.76 -12.86 -45.77
CA PHE A 432 11.04 -13.56 -45.87
C PHE A 432 11.30 -14.13 -47.27
N GLU A 433 10.30 -14.65 -47.97
CA GLU A 433 10.45 -15.13 -49.35
C GLU A 433 10.76 -13.97 -50.34
N GLU A 434 10.16 -12.79 -50.14
CA GLU A 434 10.48 -11.60 -50.95
C GLU A 434 11.94 -11.15 -50.74
N ILE A 435 12.37 -11.00 -49.48
CA ILE A 435 13.74 -10.60 -49.16
C ILE A 435 14.75 -11.65 -49.63
N LYS A 436 14.43 -12.93 -49.47
CA LYS A 436 15.26 -14.04 -49.98
C LYS A 436 15.43 -13.97 -51.48
N SER A 437 14.36 -13.67 -52.23
CA SER A 437 14.42 -13.52 -53.69
C SER A 437 15.33 -12.35 -54.09
N GLN A 438 15.21 -11.20 -53.41
CA GLN A 438 16.08 -10.04 -53.63
C GLN A 438 17.55 -10.35 -53.32
N LEU A 439 17.82 -11.07 -52.22
CA LEU A 439 19.18 -11.50 -51.88
C LEU A 439 19.77 -12.43 -52.93
N ILE A 440 18.99 -13.36 -53.48
CA ILE A 440 19.43 -14.26 -54.55
C ILE A 440 19.76 -13.46 -55.81
N GLU A 441 18.90 -12.52 -56.23
CA GLU A 441 19.17 -11.67 -57.40
C GLU A 441 20.46 -10.85 -57.24
N GLU A 442 20.71 -10.30 -56.05
CA GLU A 442 21.92 -9.52 -55.77
C GLU A 442 23.18 -10.40 -55.70
N ILE A 443 23.06 -11.62 -55.15
CA ILE A 443 24.13 -12.63 -55.18
C ILE A 443 24.47 -12.97 -56.64
N ASP A 444 23.48 -13.28 -57.48
CA ASP A 444 23.69 -13.64 -58.88
C ASP A 444 24.33 -12.48 -59.67
N TYR A 445 23.94 -11.23 -59.39
CA TYR A 445 24.56 -10.04 -59.98
C TYR A 445 26.04 -9.89 -59.58
N LEU A 446 26.36 -10.06 -58.31
CA LEU A 446 27.75 -9.97 -57.82
C LEU A 446 28.60 -11.15 -58.28
N GLU A 447 28.03 -12.36 -58.40
CA GLU A 447 28.72 -13.52 -58.95
C GLU A 447 29.03 -13.32 -60.45
N SER A 448 28.09 -12.76 -61.22
CA SER A 448 28.31 -12.44 -62.63
C SER A 448 29.24 -11.25 -62.89
N SER A 449 29.39 -10.34 -61.92
CA SER A 449 30.28 -9.17 -62.00
C SER A 449 31.71 -9.43 -61.47
N ASN A 450 31.91 -10.50 -60.69
CA ASN A 450 33.22 -10.91 -60.13
C ASN A 450 33.91 -12.03 -60.94
N VAL A 451 33.28 -12.53 -62.02
CA VAL A 451 33.89 -13.37 -63.07
C VAL A 451 34.46 -12.46 -64.16
#